data_AF-A0A1H3DIR6-F1
#
_entry.id   AF-A0A1H3DIR6-F1
#
_cell.length_a   1.000
_cell.length_b   1.000
_cell.length_c   1.000
_cell.angle_alpha   90.00
_cell.angle_beta   90.00
_cell.angle_gamma   90.00
#
_symmetry.space_group_name_H-M   'P 1'
#
loop_
_entity.id
_entity.type
_entity.pdbx_description
1 polymer ?
#
loop_
_entity_poly.entity_id
_entity_poly.type
_entity_poly.pdbx_seq_one_letter_code
_entity_poly.pdbx_strand_id
1 'polypeptide(L)' 'MAPERAAAEIQTRSIDEMTGVQAPERAAPTLPMRRGRAERGEFEDIRHGTLTLIASFDVATHRHLIMDLNIHVS' A
#
# COMPACT_ATOMS: atom_id res chain seq x y z
N MET A 1 -11.58 25.04 6.53
CA MET A 1 -10.96 24.46 5.30
C MET A 1 -9.45 24.30 5.48
N ALA A 2 -8.76 23.48 4.68
CA ALA A 2 -7.32 23.24 4.84
C ALA A 2 -6.44 24.52 4.84
N PRO A 3 -6.72 25.55 4.01
CA PRO A 3 -5.98 26.82 4.06
C PRO A 3 -6.16 27.58 5.38
N GLU A 4 -7.37 27.59 5.95
CA GLU A 4 -7.65 28.25 7.24
C GLU A 4 -6.93 27.54 8.40
N ARG A 5 -6.81 26.22 8.35
CA ARG A 5 -6.08 25.42 9.35
C ARG A 5 -4.57 25.68 9.28
N ALA A 6 -4.02 25.81 8.07
CA ALA A 6 -2.62 26.16 7.89
C ALA A 6 -2.27 27.53 8.49
N ALA A 7 -3.17 28.51 8.41
CA ALA A 7 -3.01 29.82 9.06
C ALA A 7 -2.99 29.73 10.60
N ALA A 8 -3.56 28.67 11.17
CA ALA A 8 -3.51 28.35 12.60
C ALA A 8 -2.40 27.34 12.95
N GLU A 9 -1.42 27.16 12.08
CA GLU A 9 -0.30 26.21 12.23
C GLU A 9 -0.72 24.74 12.34
N ILE A 10 -1.93 24.40 11.89
CA ILE A 10 -2.46 23.04 11.87
C ILE A 10 -2.29 22.46 10.46
N GLN A 11 -1.47 21.43 10.35
CA GLN A 11 -1.27 20.74 9.08
C GLN A 11 -2.45 19.81 8.75
N THR A 12 -2.93 19.86 7.51
CA THR A 12 -3.90 18.90 6.98
C THR A 12 -3.21 18.05 5.92
N ARG A 13 -3.21 16.72 6.08
CA ARG A 13 -2.60 15.78 5.14
C ARG A 13 -3.65 14.81 4.61
N SER A 14 -3.59 14.54 3.31
CA SER A 14 -4.21 13.36 2.70
C SER A 14 -3.19 12.23 2.72
N ILE A 15 -3.57 11.08 3.24
CA ILE A 15 -2.68 9.92 3.40
C ILE A 15 -3.27 8.76 2.63
N ASP A 16 -2.44 8.06 1.88
CA ASP A 16 -2.79 6.83 1.18
C ASP A 16 -1.81 5.72 1.54
N GLU A 17 -2.32 4.49 1.65
CA GLU A 17 -1.57 3.30 2.01
C GLU A 17 -1.64 2.29 0.87
N MET A 18 -0.49 1.99 0.26
CA MET A 18 -0.40 0.89 -0.69
C MET A 18 0.13 -0.36 0.02
N THR A 19 -0.80 -1.26 0.31
CA THR A 19 -0.49 -2.58 0.88
C THR A 19 -0.03 -3.56 -0.20
N GLY A 20 0.84 -4.51 0.16
CA GLY A 20 1.22 -5.60 -0.75
C GLY A 20 2.28 -5.25 -1.80
N VAL A 21 3.01 -4.14 -1.65
CA VAL A 21 4.08 -3.75 -2.60
C VAL A 21 5.22 -4.78 -2.69
N GLN A 22 5.29 -5.73 -1.75
CA GLN A 22 6.20 -6.87 -1.75
C GLN A 22 5.46 -8.19 -1.57
N ALA A 23 4.65 -8.58 -2.56
CA ALA A 23 4.26 -9.97 -2.77
C ALA A 23 5.21 -10.62 -3.80
N PRO A 24 6.47 -10.97 -3.44
CA PRO A 24 7.43 -11.52 -4.39
C PRO A 24 7.06 -12.94 -4.83
N GLU A 25 6.36 -13.70 -3.99
CA GLU A 25 6.08 -15.13 -4.21
C GLU A 25 4.64 -15.48 -3.82
N ARG A 26 3.96 -16.20 -4.72
CA ARG A 26 2.64 -16.78 -4.45
C ARG A 26 2.78 -17.96 -3.49
N ALA A 27 1.85 -18.09 -2.53
CA ALA A 27 1.86 -19.18 -1.56
C ALA A 27 1.63 -20.56 -2.19
N ALA A 28 1.01 -20.62 -3.37
CA ALA A 28 0.91 -21.86 -4.14
C ALA A 28 1.04 -21.63 -5.67
N PRO A 29 1.38 -22.70 -6.42
CA PRO A 29 1.55 -22.60 -7.87
C PRO A 29 0.23 -22.33 -8.60
N THR A 30 0.29 -21.52 -9.66
CA THR A 30 -0.86 -21.33 -10.56
C THR A 30 -1.31 -22.66 -11.14
N LEU A 31 -2.59 -23.00 -10.96
CA LEU A 31 -3.16 -24.22 -11.53
C LEU A 31 -3.42 -24.04 -13.03
N PRO A 32 -3.03 -25.02 -13.88
CA PRO A 32 -3.23 -24.92 -15.31
C PRO A 32 -4.72 -24.91 -15.68
N MET A 33 -5.03 -24.19 -16.75
CA MET A 33 -6.37 -24.07 -17.31
C MET A 33 -6.94 -25.46 -17.65
N ARG A 34 -8.16 -25.76 -17.18
CA ARG A 34 -8.92 -26.99 -17.55
C ARG A 34 -10.15 -26.59 -18.34
N ARG A 35 -10.59 -27.38 -19.32
CA ARG A 35 -11.87 -27.13 -20.04
C ARG A 35 -13.00 -26.92 -19.03
N GLY A 36 -13.67 -25.75 -19.10
CA GLY A 36 -14.74 -25.35 -18.19
C GLY A 36 -14.29 -24.63 -16.91
N ARG A 37 -13.00 -24.41 -16.69
CA ARG A 37 -12.46 -23.58 -15.61
C ARG A 37 -11.39 -22.63 -16.15
N ALA A 38 -11.65 -21.32 -16.06
CA ALA A 38 -10.63 -20.31 -16.29
C ALA A 38 -9.45 -20.52 -15.32
N GLU A 39 -8.27 -20.04 -15.72
CA GLU A 39 -7.09 -20.00 -14.85
C GLU A 39 -7.44 -19.35 -13.51
N ARG A 40 -7.01 -19.98 -12.42
CA ARG A 40 -7.11 -19.44 -11.07
C ARG A 40 -5.71 -19.15 -10.58
N GLY A 41 -5.36 -17.87 -10.50
CA GLY A 41 -4.19 -17.44 -9.75
C GLY A 41 -4.45 -17.62 -8.25
N GLU A 42 -3.48 -18.18 -7.54
CA GLU A 42 -3.45 -18.18 -6.08
C GLU A 42 -3.45 -16.73 -5.57
N PHE A 43 -4.36 -16.43 -4.63
CA PHE A 43 -4.58 -15.10 -4.06
C PHE A 43 -3.75 -14.86 -2.80
N GLU A 44 -3.23 -15.92 -2.19
CA GLU A 44 -2.41 -15.86 -0.99
C GLU A 44 -0.94 -15.74 -1.37
N ASP A 45 -0.25 -14.77 -0.78
CA ASP A 45 1.17 -14.47 -1.03
C ASP A 45 1.99 -14.69 0.25
N ILE A 46 3.23 -15.16 0.11
CA ILE A 46 4.14 -15.38 1.24
C ILE A 46 4.76 -14.04 1.65
N ARG A 47 4.54 -13.63 2.91
CA ARG A 47 5.06 -12.36 3.45
C ARG A 47 6.29 -12.58 4.32
N HIS A 48 7.41 -11.95 3.95
CA HIS A 48 8.68 -12.01 4.69
C HIS A 48 8.91 -10.71 5.51
N GLY A 49 7.92 -10.29 6.30
CA GLY A 49 7.86 -8.95 6.91
C GLY A 49 7.07 -7.97 6.06
N THR A 50 6.32 -7.04 6.67
CA THR A 50 5.38 -6.19 5.92
C THR A 50 6.06 -4.88 5.58
N LEU A 51 6.45 -4.69 4.31
CA LEU A 51 6.78 -3.38 3.76
C LEU A 51 5.51 -2.74 3.20
N THR A 52 5.05 -1.68 3.82
CA THR A 52 3.92 -0.86 3.35
C THR A 52 4.45 0.46 2.82
N LEU A 53 3.97 0.89 1.65
CA LEU A 53 4.22 2.26 1.18
C LEU A 53 3.16 3.20 1.75
N ILE A 54 3.62 4.28 2.37
CA ILE A 54 2.76 5.36 2.83
C ILE A 54 3.08 6.61 2.02
N ALA A 55 2.07 7.13 1.33
CA ALA A 55 2.14 8.43 0.66
C ALA A 55 1.39 9.47 1.49
N SER A 56 2.02 10.62 1.71
CA SER A 56 1.41 11.75 2.40
C SER A 56 1.47 13.01 1.54
N PHE A 57 0.33 13.63 1.31
CA PHE A 57 0.18 14.88 0.57
C PHE A 57 -0.33 15.99 1.49
N ASP A 58 0.43 17.07 1.60
CA ASP A 58 0.00 18.30 2.26
C ASP A 58 -0.89 19.09 1.30
N VAL A 59 -2.18 19.12 1.61
CA VAL A 59 -3.21 19.74 0.76
C VAL A 59 -3.13 21.26 0.71
N ALA A 60 -2.44 21.90 1.66
CA ALA A 60 -2.27 23.35 1.67
C ALA A 60 -1.01 23.77 0.90
N THR A 61 0.07 22.99 1.02
CA THR A 61 1.38 23.35 0.43
C THR A 61 1.70 22.64 -0.87
N HIS A 62 0.89 21.66 -1.28
CA HIS A 62 1.11 20.81 -2.45
C HIS A 62 2.39 19.95 -2.38
N ARG A 63 2.95 19.78 -1.17
CA ARG A 63 4.13 18.93 -0.94
C ARG A 63 3.71 17.50 -0.73
N HIS A 64 4.49 16.55 -1.25
CA HIS A 64 4.29 15.12 -1.04
C HIS A 64 5.52 14.48 -0.39
N LEU A 65 5.29 13.45 0.42
CA LEU A 65 6.29 12.58 1.01
C LEU A 65 5.89 11.13 0.74
N ILE A 66 6.86 10.31 0.37
CA ILE A 66 6.70 8.87 0.17
C ILE A 66 7.66 8.19 1.12
N MET A 67 7.16 7.22 1.89
CA MET A 67 7.93 6.51 2.90
C MET A 67 7.66 5.02 2.83
N ASP A 68 8.72 4.24 3.06
CA ASP A 68 8.65 2.79 3.18
C ASP A 68 8.58 2.44 4.68
N LEU A 69 7.51 1.75 5.12
CA LEU A 69 7.35 1.31 6.50
C LEU A 69 7.60 -0.19 6.61
N ASN A 70 8.66 -0.59 7.31
CA ASN A 70 8.96 -1.99 7.59
C ASN A 70 8.38 -2.39 8.96
N ILE A 71 7.30 -3.16 8.96
CA ILE A 71 6.71 -3.74 10.17
C ILE A 71 7.33 -5.11 10.37
N HIS A 72 8.21 -5.22 11.36
CA HIS A 72 8.72 -6.51 11.83
C HIS A 72 7.61 -7.22 12.61
N VAL A 73 7.13 -8.35 12.08
CA VAL A 73 6.24 -9.26 12.80
C VAL A 73 7.14 -10.25 13.54
N SER A 74 7.20 -10.12 14.86
CA SER A 74 7.95 -11.00 15.78
C SER A 74 7.28 -12.33 16.00
#